data_AF-Q8X433-F1
#
_entry.id   AF-Q8X433-F1
#
_cell.length_a   1.000
_cell.length_b   1.000
_cell.length_c   1.000
_cell.angle_alpha   90.00
_cell.angle_beta   90.00
_cell.angle_gamma   90.00
#
_symmetry.space_group_name_H-M   'P 1'
#
loop_
_entity.id
_entity.type
_entity.pdbx_description
1 polymer ?
#
loop_
_entity_poly.entity_id
_entity_poly.type
_entity_poly.pdbx_seq_one_letter_code
_entity_poly.pdbx_strand_id
1 'polypeptide(L)'
;MQTSLARLNVERHGAIRVGTAQELATLRRMFAIMGMYPVSYYDLSQAGVPVHSTAFRPIDDASLARNPFRVFTSLLRLELIENEILRQKAAEILRQRDIFTPRCRQLLEEYDQRGGFNETQAQEFVQEALETFRWHQSATVDEETYRALHNEHRLIADVVCFPGCHINHLTPRTLDIDRVQSMMPECGIEPKILIEGPAAPRGTDFTTPDQL
;
A
#
# COMPACT_ATOMS: atom_id res chain seq x y z
N MET A 1 -29.74 6.69 -3.21
CA MET A 1 -29.03 7.74 -2.43
C MET A 1 -28.46 7.26 -1.09
N GLN A 2 -28.86 6.12 -0.51
CA GLN A 2 -28.27 5.60 0.74
C GLN A 2 -26.89 4.91 0.60
N THR A 3 -26.48 4.53 -0.61
CA THR A 3 -25.26 3.74 -0.86
C THR A 3 -23.95 4.53 -0.80
N SER A 4 -23.95 5.85 -1.06
CA SER A 4 -22.72 6.65 -1.08
C SER A 4 -22.22 7.07 0.31
N LEU A 5 -23.11 7.25 1.28
CA LEU A 5 -22.76 7.64 2.66
C LEU A 5 -22.18 6.48 3.46
N ALA A 6 -22.72 5.26 3.30
CA ALA A 6 -22.17 4.06 3.93
C ALA A 6 -20.74 3.76 3.45
N ARG A 7 -20.45 4.04 2.17
CA ARG A 7 -19.13 3.89 1.55
C ARG A 7 -18.07 4.80 2.20
N LEU A 8 -18.45 6.03 2.55
CA LEU A 8 -17.51 7.05 3.02
C LEU A 8 -16.84 6.68 4.36
N ASN A 9 -17.56 5.98 5.23
CA ASN A 9 -17.07 5.58 6.56
C ASN A 9 -16.02 4.47 6.54
N VAL A 10 -15.95 3.68 5.47
CA VAL A 10 -15.03 2.53 5.34
C VAL A 10 -13.96 2.71 4.26
N GLU A 11 -14.07 3.76 3.44
CA GLU A 11 -13.15 4.00 2.33
C GLU A 11 -11.75 4.36 2.83
N ARG A 12 -10.84 3.42 2.66
CA ARG A 12 -9.42 3.55 2.98
C ARG A 12 -8.61 3.05 1.80
N HIS A 13 -7.46 3.67 1.57
CA HIS A 13 -6.47 3.14 0.65
C HIS A 13 -5.13 2.91 1.34
N GLY A 14 -4.61 1.71 1.20
CA GLY A 14 -3.26 1.36 1.64
C GLY A 14 -2.25 1.54 0.52
N ALA A 15 -0.99 1.73 0.89
CA ALA A 15 0.12 1.66 -0.04
C ALA A 15 1.24 0.77 0.53
N ILE A 16 1.76 -0.14 -0.29
CA ILE A 16 2.84 -1.07 0.05
C ILE A 16 3.88 -1.11 -1.06
N ARG A 17 5.09 -1.56 -0.71
CA ARG A 17 6.19 -1.74 -1.66
C ARG A 17 6.78 -3.13 -1.50
N VAL A 18 7.04 -3.81 -2.61
CA VAL A 18 7.69 -5.12 -2.66
C VAL A 18 8.96 -5.05 -3.49
N GLY A 19 9.88 -5.95 -3.19
CA GLY A 19 11.22 -6.00 -3.79
C GLY A 19 11.34 -6.98 -4.94
N THR A 20 10.46 -7.98 -5.04
CA THR A 20 10.59 -9.03 -6.07
C THR A 20 9.29 -9.31 -6.82
N ALA A 21 9.44 -9.80 -8.05
CA ALA A 21 8.31 -10.26 -8.86
C ALA A 21 7.55 -11.42 -8.19
N GLN A 22 8.25 -12.29 -7.45
CA GLN A 22 7.64 -13.40 -6.71
C GLN A 22 6.76 -12.89 -5.56
N GLU A 23 7.22 -11.88 -4.82
CA GLU A 23 6.43 -11.21 -3.78
C GLU A 23 5.17 -10.60 -4.39
N LEU A 24 5.29 -9.85 -5.48
CA LEU A 24 4.14 -9.25 -6.18
C LEU A 24 3.15 -10.31 -6.69
N ALA A 25 3.64 -11.40 -7.28
CA ALA A 25 2.81 -12.48 -7.79
C ALA A 25 2.04 -13.19 -6.65
N THR A 26 2.65 -13.32 -5.47
CA THR A 26 2.01 -13.90 -4.29
C THR A 26 0.97 -12.95 -3.70
N LEU A 27 1.29 -11.65 -3.60
CA LEU A 27 0.32 -10.62 -3.22
C LEU A 27 -0.90 -10.60 -4.15
N ARG A 28 -0.70 -10.77 -5.46
CA ARG A 28 -1.82 -10.88 -6.42
C ARG A 28 -2.75 -12.04 -6.08
N ARG A 29 -2.23 -13.23 -5.71
CA ARG A 29 -3.05 -14.37 -5.25
C ARG A 29 -3.81 -14.01 -3.98
N MET A 30 -3.11 -13.45 -3.00
CA MET A 30 -3.67 -13.06 -1.71
C MET A 30 -4.81 -12.03 -1.86
N PHE A 31 -4.61 -11.01 -2.69
CA PHE A 31 -5.63 -9.99 -2.99
C PHE A 31 -6.81 -10.54 -3.79
N ALA A 32 -6.59 -11.51 -4.68
CA ALA A 32 -7.68 -12.14 -5.43
C ALA A 32 -8.68 -12.87 -4.52
N ILE A 33 -8.20 -13.53 -3.44
CA ILE A 33 -9.06 -14.16 -2.42
C ILE A 33 -10.00 -13.12 -1.77
N MET A 34 -9.54 -11.87 -1.63
CA MET A 34 -10.31 -10.75 -1.09
C MET A 34 -11.14 -10.01 -2.15
N GLY A 35 -11.26 -10.55 -3.37
CA GLY A 35 -12.00 -9.92 -4.47
C GLY A 35 -11.31 -8.68 -5.05
N MET A 36 -10.01 -8.53 -4.85
CA MET A 36 -9.22 -7.41 -5.34
C MET A 36 -8.30 -7.80 -6.49
N TYR A 37 -8.36 -7.03 -7.57
CA TYR A 37 -7.66 -7.32 -8.83
C TYR A 37 -6.73 -6.16 -9.21
N PRO A 38 -5.60 -6.43 -9.91
CA PRO A 38 -4.71 -5.38 -10.37
C PRO A 38 -5.40 -4.53 -11.44
N VAL A 39 -5.50 -3.23 -11.18
CA VAL A 39 -6.10 -2.26 -12.09
C VAL A 39 -5.08 -1.16 -12.41
N SER A 40 -4.94 -0.89 -13.71
CA SER A 40 -4.05 0.12 -14.29
C SER A 40 -2.56 -0.17 -14.08
N TYR A 41 -1.72 0.64 -14.71
CA TYR A 41 -0.27 0.59 -14.61
C TYR A 41 0.27 2.00 -14.38
N TYR A 42 1.24 2.12 -13.47
CA TYR A 42 1.86 3.40 -13.10
C TYR A 42 3.38 3.22 -13.15
N ASP A 43 4.06 3.95 -14.03
CA ASP A 43 5.52 4.01 -14.07
C ASP A 43 6.00 5.28 -13.34
N LEU A 44 6.53 5.12 -12.13
CA LEU A 44 7.01 6.24 -11.32
C LEU A 44 8.49 6.54 -11.59
N SER A 45 9.16 5.76 -12.45
CA SER A 45 10.54 6.05 -12.86
C SER A 45 10.65 7.37 -13.62
N GLN A 46 9.57 7.79 -14.28
CA GLN A 46 9.44 9.11 -14.91
C GLN A 46 9.53 10.28 -13.91
N ALA A 47 9.27 10.02 -12.62
CA ALA A 47 9.39 10.98 -11.53
C ALA A 47 10.66 10.75 -10.68
N GLY A 48 11.62 9.96 -11.17
CA GLY A 48 12.87 9.64 -10.47
C GLY A 48 12.71 8.63 -9.32
N VAL A 49 11.55 7.97 -9.21
CA VAL A 49 11.31 6.95 -8.18
C VAL A 49 11.52 5.56 -8.80
N PRO A 50 12.37 4.68 -8.25
CA PRO A 50 12.78 3.44 -8.92
C PRO A 50 11.74 2.31 -8.79
N VAL A 51 10.47 2.60 -9.08
CA VAL A 51 9.36 1.64 -8.98
C VAL A 51 8.39 1.77 -10.15
N HIS A 52 7.67 0.69 -10.40
CA HIS A 52 6.40 0.71 -11.13
C HIS A 52 5.31 0.03 -10.30
N SER A 53 4.05 0.32 -10.58
CA SER A 53 2.96 0.01 -9.64
C SER A 53 1.64 -0.34 -10.32
N THR A 54 0.76 -0.96 -9.55
CA THR A 54 -0.66 -1.21 -9.86
C THR A 54 -1.51 -0.97 -8.61
N ALA A 55 -2.82 -0.75 -8.78
CA ALA A 55 -3.76 -0.71 -7.65
C ALA A 55 -4.57 -2.01 -7.59
N PHE A 56 -4.51 -2.73 -6.47
CA PHE A 56 -5.40 -3.86 -6.21
C PHE A 56 -6.70 -3.35 -5.61
N ARG A 57 -7.84 -3.63 -6.26
CA ARG A 57 -9.16 -3.20 -5.80
C ARG A 57 -10.29 -4.08 -6.35
N PRO A 58 -11.49 -4.07 -5.75
CA PRO A 58 -12.68 -4.62 -6.38
C PRO A 58 -12.99 -3.89 -7.68
N ILE A 59 -13.62 -4.58 -8.63
CA ILE A 59 -13.90 -4.07 -9.98
C ILE A 59 -15.39 -3.97 -10.30
N ASP A 60 -16.25 -4.75 -9.64
CA ASP A 60 -17.68 -4.68 -9.83
C ASP A 60 -18.35 -3.67 -8.88
N ASP A 61 -19.46 -3.09 -9.34
CA ASP A 61 -20.16 -2.02 -8.64
C ASP A 61 -20.69 -2.45 -7.27
N ALA A 62 -21.14 -3.70 -7.13
CA ALA A 62 -21.68 -4.20 -5.87
C ALA A 62 -20.59 -4.34 -4.80
N SER A 63 -19.43 -4.91 -5.16
CA SER A 63 -18.27 -5.02 -4.27
C SER A 63 -17.71 -3.63 -3.92
N LEU A 64 -17.60 -2.72 -4.89
CA LEU A 64 -17.16 -1.35 -4.66
C LEU A 64 -18.12 -0.58 -3.74
N ALA A 65 -19.43 -0.77 -3.89
CA ALA A 65 -20.43 -0.16 -3.03
C ALA A 65 -20.37 -0.72 -1.60
N ARG A 66 -20.03 -2.01 -1.44
CA ARG A 66 -19.92 -2.66 -0.13
C ARG A 66 -18.63 -2.30 0.60
N ASN A 67 -17.49 -2.38 -0.07
CA ASN A 67 -16.18 -2.06 0.49
C ASN A 67 -15.20 -1.67 -0.63
N PRO A 68 -14.89 -0.37 -0.81
CA PRO A 68 -14.01 0.11 -1.87
C PRO A 68 -12.52 0.06 -1.48
N PHE A 69 -12.13 -0.83 -0.55
CA PHE A 69 -10.74 -0.94 -0.12
C PHE A 69 -9.81 -1.17 -1.32
N ARG A 70 -8.70 -0.46 -1.33
CA ARG A 70 -7.69 -0.55 -2.39
C ARG A 70 -6.30 -0.50 -1.82
N VAL A 71 -5.38 -1.23 -2.46
CA VAL A 71 -3.97 -1.25 -2.09
C VAL A 71 -3.13 -0.87 -3.30
N PHE A 72 -2.45 0.27 -3.22
CA PHE A 72 -1.45 0.66 -4.21
C PHE A 72 -0.16 -0.11 -3.94
N THR A 73 0.23 -0.98 -4.87
CA THR A 73 1.36 -1.89 -4.69
C THR A 73 2.44 -1.54 -5.70
N SER A 74 3.61 -1.17 -5.20
CA SER A 74 4.77 -0.82 -6.03
C SER A 74 5.81 -1.92 -5.99
N LEU A 75 6.37 -2.26 -7.14
CA LEU A 75 7.51 -3.18 -7.28
C LEU A 75 8.79 -2.36 -7.54
N LEU A 76 9.79 -2.59 -6.69
CA LEU A 76 11.13 -2.04 -6.86
C LEU A 76 11.79 -2.54 -8.14
N ARG A 77 12.37 -1.62 -8.91
CA ARG A 77 13.10 -1.89 -10.14
C ARG A 77 14.60 -1.84 -9.86
N LEU A 78 15.17 -2.98 -9.48
CA LEU A 78 16.60 -3.10 -9.11
C LEU A 78 17.52 -2.66 -10.26
N GLU A 79 17.11 -2.81 -11.51
CA GLU A 79 17.87 -2.38 -12.68
C GLU A 79 18.09 -0.86 -12.76
N LEU A 80 17.35 -0.07 -11.97
CA LEU A 80 17.51 1.37 -11.84
C LEU A 80 18.48 1.79 -10.71
N ILE A 81 19.04 0.84 -9.95
CA ILE A 81 20.09 1.12 -8.95
C ILE A 81 21.42 1.24 -9.69
N GLU A 82 22.05 2.41 -9.74
CA GLU A 82 23.22 2.65 -10.58
C GLU A 82 24.44 1.88 -10.09
N ASN A 83 24.65 1.84 -8.78
CA ASN A 83 25.74 1.10 -8.18
C ASN A 83 25.52 -0.42 -8.27
N GLU A 84 26.27 -1.08 -9.15
CA GLU A 84 26.13 -2.53 -9.40
C GLU A 84 26.36 -3.39 -8.15
N ILE A 85 27.30 -3.01 -7.28
CA ILE A 85 27.59 -3.74 -6.05
C ILE A 85 26.38 -3.65 -5.10
N LEU A 86 25.81 -2.46 -4.94
CA LEU A 86 24.60 -2.28 -4.12
C LEU A 86 23.39 -2.97 -4.74
N ARG A 87 23.27 -2.97 -6.07
CA ARG A 87 22.21 -3.69 -6.79
C ARG A 87 22.26 -5.19 -6.50
N GLN A 88 23.44 -5.78 -6.61
CA GLN A 88 23.65 -7.21 -6.31
C GLN A 88 23.35 -7.51 -4.84
N LYS A 89 23.83 -6.67 -3.92
CA LYS A 89 23.56 -6.80 -2.48
C LYS A 89 22.06 -6.72 -2.17
N ALA A 90 21.35 -5.76 -2.76
CA ALA A 90 19.90 -5.62 -2.62
C ALA A 90 19.15 -6.86 -3.15
N ALA A 91 19.55 -7.38 -4.31
CA ALA A 91 18.98 -8.60 -4.88
C ALA A 91 19.18 -9.82 -3.95
N GLU A 92 20.36 -9.94 -3.34
CA GLU A 92 20.67 -11.02 -2.39
C GLU A 92 19.78 -10.95 -1.14
N ILE A 93 19.70 -9.78 -0.49
CA ILE A 93 18.87 -9.56 0.70
C ILE A 93 17.41 -9.90 0.40
N LEU A 94 16.88 -9.41 -0.72
CA LEU A 94 15.49 -9.64 -1.13
C LEU A 94 15.20 -11.11 -1.44
N ARG A 95 16.17 -11.86 -1.97
CA ARG A 95 15.99 -13.29 -2.26
C ARG A 95 16.01 -14.16 -1.00
N GLN A 96 16.68 -13.71 0.06
CA GLN A 96 16.85 -14.48 1.30
C GLN A 96 15.67 -14.34 2.27
N ARG A 97 14.79 -13.35 2.08
CA ARG A 97 13.63 -13.15 2.96
C ARG A 97 12.39 -13.90 2.46
N ASP A 98 11.47 -14.15 3.39
CA ASP A 98 10.10 -14.52 3.09
C ASP A 98 9.16 -13.58 3.84
N ILE A 99 8.41 -12.75 3.10
CA ILE A 99 7.48 -11.78 3.67
C ILE A 99 6.13 -12.40 4.05
N PHE A 100 5.89 -13.67 3.70
CA PHE A 100 4.65 -14.38 3.99
C PHE A 100 4.91 -15.43 5.06
N THR A 101 4.01 -15.50 6.05
CA THR A 101 4.11 -16.55 7.05
C THR A 101 3.93 -17.93 6.39
N PRO A 102 4.54 -18.99 6.94
CA PRO A 102 4.32 -20.35 6.45
C PRO A 102 2.84 -20.73 6.39
N ARG A 103 2.03 -20.26 7.36
CA ARG A 103 0.60 -20.54 7.41
C ARG A 103 -0.17 -19.77 6.35
N CYS A 104 0.17 -18.50 6.09
CA CYS A 104 -0.40 -17.74 4.95
C CYS A 104 -0.20 -18.49 3.63
N ARG A 105 1.00 -19.03 3.40
CA ARG A 105 1.29 -19.85 2.19
C ARG A 105 0.44 -21.12 2.14
N GLN A 106 0.32 -21.85 3.24
CA GLN A 106 -0.54 -23.04 3.29
C GLN A 106 -2.00 -22.71 2.96
N LEU A 107 -2.52 -21.62 3.52
CA LEU A 107 -3.89 -21.18 3.25
C LEU A 107 -4.10 -20.79 1.78
N LEU A 108 -3.12 -20.17 1.13
CA LEU A 108 -3.16 -19.92 -0.32
C LEU A 108 -3.29 -21.23 -1.13
N GLU A 109 -2.53 -22.26 -0.77
CA GLU A 109 -2.61 -23.57 -1.43
C GLU A 109 -3.93 -24.29 -1.13
N GLU A 110 -4.43 -24.21 0.11
CA GLU A 110 -5.75 -24.75 0.48
C GLU A 110 -6.89 -24.07 -0.32
N TYR A 111 -6.79 -22.76 -0.53
CA TYR A 111 -7.76 -22.01 -1.34
C TYR A 111 -7.75 -22.48 -2.79
N ASP A 112 -6.57 -22.60 -3.40
CA ASP A 112 -6.44 -23.03 -4.80
C ASP A 112 -6.98 -24.45 -5.03
N GLN A 113 -6.86 -25.33 -4.03
CA GLN A 113 -7.37 -26.70 -4.09
C GLN A 113 -8.89 -26.78 -3.92
N ARG A 114 -9.48 -25.94 -3.07
CA ARG A 114 -10.90 -26.02 -2.67
C ARG A 114 -11.80 -25.02 -3.39
N GLY A 115 -11.22 -23.97 -3.99
CA GLY A 115 -11.94 -22.87 -4.63
C GLY A 115 -12.61 -21.89 -3.65
N GLY A 116 -12.29 -21.96 -2.35
CA GLY A 116 -12.91 -21.10 -1.35
C GLY A 116 -12.48 -21.43 0.09
N PHE A 117 -12.80 -20.51 1.01
CA PHE A 117 -12.62 -20.69 2.44
C PHE A 117 -13.96 -20.83 3.17
N ASN A 118 -13.96 -21.61 4.25
CA ASN A 118 -14.98 -21.45 5.29
C ASN A 118 -14.64 -20.24 6.20
N GLU A 119 -15.54 -19.91 7.12
CA GLU A 119 -15.37 -18.74 8.00
C GLU A 119 -14.10 -18.78 8.85
N THR A 120 -13.77 -19.94 9.44
CA THR A 120 -12.56 -20.11 10.26
C THR A 120 -11.29 -19.91 9.44
N GLN A 121 -11.22 -20.51 8.26
CA GLN A 121 -10.08 -20.33 7.35
C GLN A 121 -9.95 -18.88 6.87
N ALA A 122 -11.07 -18.21 6.59
CA ALA A 122 -11.06 -16.81 6.17
C ALA A 122 -10.55 -15.89 7.29
N GLN A 123 -10.99 -16.12 8.53
CA GLN A 123 -10.51 -15.36 9.69
C GLN A 123 -9.01 -15.60 9.93
N GLU A 124 -8.57 -16.85 9.88
CA GLU A 124 -7.15 -17.21 10.01
C GLU A 124 -6.32 -16.57 8.90
N PHE A 125 -6.78 -16.64 7.66
CA PHE A 125 -6.11 -16.02 6.52
C PHE A 125 -5.94 -14.52 6.69
N VAL A 126 -6.95 -13.81 7.19
CA VAL A 126 -6.83 -12.37 7.48
C VAL A 126 -5.74 -12.11 8.54
N GLN A 127 -5.68 -12.89 9.61
CA GLN A 127 -4.65 -12.72 10.64
C GLN A 127 -3.24 -12.97 10.07
N GLU A 128 -3.05 -14.08 9.36
CA GLU A 128 -1.76 -14.45 8.77
C GLU A 128 -1.32 -13.48 7.67
N ALA A 129 -2.25 -12.97 6.85
CA ALA A 129 -1.96 -11.95 5.85
C ALA A 129 -1.60 -10.58 6.47
N LEU A 130 -2.18 -10.24 7.63
CA LEU A 130 -1.84 -8.99 8.32
C LEU A 130 -0.39 -8.95 8.80
N GLU A 131 0.21 -10.10 9.13
CA GLU A 131 1.62 -10.19 9.53
C GLU A 131 2.56 -9.71 8.42
N THR A 132 2.23 -9.94 7.14
CA THR A 132 3.02 -9.45 5.99
C THR A 132 3.15 -7.92 5.95
N PHE A 133 2.19 -7.20 6.53
CA PHE A 133 2.11 -5.74 6.51
C PHE A 133 2.49 -5.07 7.83
N ARG A 134 2.84 -5.86 8.85
CA ARG A 134 3.18 -5.37 10.17
C ARG A 134 4.47 -4.55 10.12
N TRP A 135 4.50 -3.45 10.89
CA TRP A 135 5.72 -2.67 11.06
C TRP A 135 6.69 -3.42 11.99
N HIS A 136 7.95 -3.54 11.56
CA HIS A 136 9.04 -4.08 12.36
C HIS A 136 10.10 -2.99 12.56
N GLN A 137 10.49 -2.75 13.82
CA GLN A 137 11.45 -1.70 14.15
C GLN A 137 12.90 -2.06 13.77
N SER A 138 13.20 -3.35 13.63
CA SER A 138 14.56 -3.84 13.36
C SER A 138 14.79 -4.04 11.86
N ALA A 139 15.87 -3.44 11.35
CA ALA A 139 16.36 -3.73 10.02
C ALA A 139 16.97 -5.15 9.95
N THR A 140 16.95 -5.76 8.77
CA THR A 140 17.53 -7.10 8.49
C THR A 140 18.98 -7.02 8.01
N VAL A 141 19.57 -5.84 8.00
CA VAL A 141 20.91 -5.55 7.50
C VAL A 141 21.69 -4.73 8.52
N ASP A 142 23.02 -4.74 8.40
CA ASP A 142 23.89 -3.86 9.18
C ASP A 142 23.72 -2.38 8.81
N GLU A 143 24.18 -1.50 9.70
CA GLU A 143 24.03 -0.05 9.55
C GLU A 143 24.74 0.50 8.29
N GLU A 144 25.90 -0.03 7.93
CA GLU A 144 26.64 0.40 6.75
C GLU A 144 25.85 0.12 5.47
N THR A 145 25.30 -1.09 5.37
CA THR A 145 24.40 -1.49 4.27
C THR A 145 23.16 -0.62 4.21
N TYR A 146 22.50 -0.39 5.35
CA TYR A 146 21.33 0.49 5.41
C TYR A 146 21.65 1.90 4.90
N ARG A 147 22.75 2.49 5.37
CA ARG A 147 23.19 3.83 4.95
C ARG A 147 23.51 3.88 3.46
N ALA A 148 24.20 2.87 2.93
CA ALA A 148 24.53 2.82 1.51
C ALA A 148 23.27 2.77 0.63
N LEU A 149 22.31 1.89 0.95
CA LEU A 149 21.03 1.79 0.23
C LEU A 149 20.17 3.06 0.41
N HIS A 150 20.24 3.70 1.58
CA HIS A 150 19.49 4.92 1.86
C HIS A 150 20.01 6.12 1.07
N ASN A 151 21.34 6.22 0.93
CA ASN A 151 22.01 7.26 0.16
C ASN A 151 21.76 7.12 -1.34
N GLU A 152 21.60 5.89 -1.84
CA GLU A 152 21.19 5.64 -3.23
C GLU A 152 19.77 6.18 -3.46
N HIS A 153 18.80 5.72 -2.66
CA HIS A 153 17.46 6.28 -2.63
C HIS A 153 16.72 5.80 -1.38
N ARG A 154 16.05 6.70 -0.64
CA ARG A 154 15.33 6.38 0.61
C ARG A 154 14.35 5.20 0.45
N LEU A 155 13.67 5.10 -0.69
CA LEU A 155 12.78 3.99 -1.03
C LEU A 155 13.49 2.64 -1.14
N ILE A 156 14.73 2.59 -1.64
CA ILE A 156 15.47 1.33 -1.76
C ILE A 156 15.73 0.76 -0.37
N ALA A 157 16.23 1.59 0.57
CA ALA A 157 16.42 1.16 1.94
C ALA A 157 15.11 0.71 2.62
N ASP A 158 14.02 1.46 2.39
CA ASP A 158 12.69 1.13 2.89
C ASP A 158 12.17 -0.24 2.43
N VAL A 159 12.46 -0.63 1.18
CA VAL A 159 12.03 -1.93 0.63
C VAL A 159 12.97 -3.06 1.02
N VAL A 160 14.28 -2.82 0.97
CA VAL A 160 15.31 -3.88 1.05
C VAL A 160 15.66 -4.21 2.50
N CYS A 161 15.71 -3.22 3.39
CA CYS A 161 16.31 -3.37 4.72
C CYS A 161 15.34 -3.91 5.78
N PHE A 162 14.10 -4.23 5.44
CA PHE A 162 13.06 -4.62 6.39
C PHE A 162 12.51 -6.02 6.07
N PRO A 163 12.03 -6.75 7.09
CA PRO A 163 11.63 -8.15 6.94
C PRO A 163 10.34 -8.35 6.12
N GLY A 164 9.51 -7.32 5.99
CA GLY A 164 8.22 -7.39 5.30
C GLY A 164 7.92 -6.14 4.47
N CYS A 165 6.73 -6.08 3.89
CA CYS A 165 6.25 -4.92 3.13
C CYS A 165 5.23 -4.11 3.94
N HIS A 166 5.73 -3.41 4.96
CA HIS A 166 4.90 -2.65 5.89
C HIS A 166 4.00 -1.62 5.18
N ILE A 167 2.91 -1.23 5.82
CA ILE A 167 2.00 -0.19 5.30
C ILE A 167 2.74 1.15 5.28
N ASN A 168 2.96 1.72 4.09
CA ASN A 168 3.58 3.04 3.93
C ASN A 168 2.67 4.16 4.46
N HIS A 169 1.39 4.05 4.14
CA HIS A 169 0.33 4.92 4.64
C HIS A 169 -1.03 4.24 4.45
N LEU A 170 -1.98 4.60 5.32
CA LEU A 170 -3.38 4.23 5.19
C LEU A 170 -4.19 5.53 5.20
N THR A 171 -4.72 5.89 4.04
CA THR A 171 -5.34 7.21 3.86
C THR A 171 -6.86 7.08 3.91
N PRO A 172 -7.53 7.75 4.87
CA PRO A 172 -8.99 7.83 4.88
C PRO A 172 -9.49 8.78 3.78
N ARG A 173 -10.75 8.61 3.37
CA ARG A 173 -11.42 9.58 2.50
C ARG A 173 -11.97 10.76 3.31
N THR A 174 -11.73 11.97 2.84
CA THR A 174 -12.42 13.19 3.31
C THR A 174 -13.33 13.75 2.21
N LEU A 175 -14.35 14.49 2.63
CA LEU A 175 -15.20 15.29 1.74
C LEU A 175 -14.57 16.65 1.40
N ASP A 176 -13.80 17.20 2.33
CA ASP A 176 -13.18 18.52 2.23
C ASP A 176 -11.75 18.43 2.76
N ILE A 177 -10.78 18.49 1.85
CA ILE A 177 -9.36 18.38 2.19
C ILE A 177 -8.84 19.69 2.77
N ASP A 178 -9.36 20.84 2.35
CA ASP A 178 -8.95 22.15 2.84
C ASP A 178 -9.36 22.30 4.32
N ARG A 179 -10.60 21.89 4.63
CA ARG A 179 -11.07 21.87 6.02
C ARG A 179 -10.23 20.93 6.87
N VAL A 180 -9.95 19.72 6.40
CA VAL A 180 -9.09 18.77 7.13
C VAL A 180 -7.69 19.34 7.34
N GLN A 181 -7.05 19.90 6.31
CA GLN A 181 -5.71 20.48 6.40
C GLN A 181 -5.65 21.61 7.43
N SER A 182 -6.67 22.47 7.49
CA SER A 182 -6.74 23.56 8.47
C SER A 182 -6.88 23.08 9.92
N MET A 183 -7.52 21.93 10.15
CA MET A 183 -7.74 21.35 11.48
C MET A 183 -6.59 20.44 11.96
N MET A 184 -5.73 19.95 11.05
CA MET A 184 -4.64 19.03 11.40
C MET A 184 -3.71 19.57 12.52
N PRO A 185 -3.28 20.86 12.51
CA PRO A 185 -2.45 21.40 13.58
C PRO A 185 -3.12 21.40 14.96
N GLU A 186 -4.44 21.62 15.02
CA GLU A 186 -5.21 21.56 16.28
C GLU A 186 -5.23 20.15 16.87
N CYS A 187 -5.03 19.13 16.02
CA CYS A 187 -4.91 17.72 16.41
C CYS A 187 -3.44 17.25 16.52
N GLY A 188 -2.46 18.16 16.49
CA GLY A 188 -1.04 17.83 16.63
C GLY A 188 -0.41 17.19 15.39
N ILE A 189 -1.02 17.34 14.22
CA ILE A 189 -0.52 16.85 12.94
C ILE A 189 -0.08 18.04 12.09
N GLU A 190 1.18 18.08 11.68
CA GLU A 190 1.69 19.10 10.75
C GLU A 190 1.47 18.63 9.30
N PRO A 191 0.53 19.22 8.54
CA PRO A 191 0.31 18.81 7.16
C PRO A 191 1.39 19.35 6.22
N LYS A 192 1.65 18.64 5.12
CA LYS A 192 2.35 19.25 3.99
C LYS A 192 1.53 20.43 3.46
N ILE A 193 2.20 21.52 3.09
CA ILE A 193 1.56 22.72 2.53
C ILE A 193 0.93 22.43 1.17
N LEU A 194 1.60 21.64 0.33
CA LEU A 194 1.15 21.32 -1.02
C LEU A 194 0.10 20.20 -1.00
N ILE A 195 -1.08 20.48 -1.54
CA ILE A 195 -2.09 19.48 -1.89
C ILE A 195 -1.87 19.06 -3.35
N GLU A 196 -1.66 17.77 -3.56
CA GLU A 196 -1.53 17.18 -4.90
C GLU A 196 -2.92 16.93 -5.52
N GLY A 197 -3.10 17.28 -6.79
CA GLY A 197 -4.36 17.09 -7.52
C GLY A 197 -4.89 18.39 -8.16
N PRO A 198 -6.06 18.34 -8.80
CA PRO A 198 -6.69 19.54 -9.33
C PRO A 198 -7.02 20.52 -8.19
N ALA A 199 -6.91 21.82 -8.45
CA ALA A 199 -7.38 22.85 -7.52
C ALA A 199 -8.87 22.65 -7.23
N ALA A 200 -9.29 23.05 -6.01
CA ALA A 200 -10.69 22.98 -5.61
C ALA A 200 -11.59 23.60 -6.70
N PRO A 201 -12.64 22.88 -7.16
CA PRO A 201 -13.61 23.45 -8.09
C PRO A 201 -14.19 24.72 -7.49
N ARG A 202 -14.08 25.86 -8.17
CA ARG A 202 -14.75 27.10 -7.72
C ARG A 202 -16.26 26.85 -7.75
N GLY A 203 -16.92 26.81 -6.58
CA GLY A 203 -18.39 26.76 -6.53
C GLY A 203 -19.05 25.99 -5.39
N THR A 204 -18.35 25.56 -4.35
CA THR A 204 -19.00 25.07 -3.11
C THR A 204 -18.62 25.95 -1.93
N ASP A 205 -18.93 27.24 -2.03
CA ASP A 205 -19.07 28.07 -0.85
C ASP A 205 -20.30 27.56 -0.09
N PHE A 206 -20.09 26.75 0.94
CA PHE A 206 -21.06 26.69 2.02
C PHE A 206 -20.97 28.02 2.75
N THR A 207 -21.72 29.01 2.27
CA THR A 207 -21.97 30.24 3.01
C THR A 207 -22.46 29.88 4.40
N THR A 208 -21.67 30.24 5.41
CA THR A 208 -22.09 30.28 6.82
C THR A 208 -23.39 31.08 6.93
N PRO A 209 -24.48 30.54 7.52
CA PRO A 209 -25.68 31.31 7.75
C PRO A 209 -25.47 32.16 9.00
N ASP A 210 -24.83 33.33 8.84
CA ASP A 210 -24.76 34.36 9.90
C ASP A 210 -24.50 35.76 9.32
N GLN A 211 -25.19 36.09 8.23
CA GLN A 211 -25.40 37.49 7.81
C GLN A 211 -26.78 37.63 7.17
N LEU A 212 -27.81 37.88 8.00
CA LEU A 212 -28.94 38.81 7.81
C LEU A 212 -29.83 38.80 9.07
#